data_AF-A0A2D5XD71-F1
#
_entry.id   AF-A0A2D5XD71-F1
#
_cell.length_a   1.000
_cell.length_b   1.000
_cell.length_c   1.000
_cell.angle_alpha   90.00
_cell.angle_beta   90.00
_cell.angle_gamma   90.00
#
_symmetry.space_group_name_H-M   'P 1'
#
loop_
_entity.id
_entity.type
_entity.pdbx_description
1 polymer ?
#
loop_
_entity_poly.entity_id
_entity_poly.type
_entity_poly.pdbx_seq_one_letter_code
_entity_poly.pdbx_strand_id
1 'polypeptide(L)'
;MAKTTATKVFLLWLLEIAVLFFSLLVLNIVKIYVSNDIFSQAVSLFNNNLGLIVLISVVLFFGKLFSVFRFPFNIPYPLINAVGSIFLIAFLFKISTLVEGLVNLDFFPFDILALFLYPLVFVIVLIVGYVDVFKTTKKPIKKEKKVKAKKKAGWKDGLRKARDKVNNFMNMLNKAIYKR
;
A
#
# COMPACT_ATOMS: atom_id res chain seq x y z
N MET A 1 -6.62 5.06 -9.71
CA MET A 1 -5.55 5.09 -8.69
C MET A 1 -4.64 6.25 -8.99
N ALA A 2 -4.63 7.27 -8.12
CA ALA A 2 -3.72 8.40 -8.23
C ALA A 2 -2.27 7.87 -8.23
N LYS A 3 -1.39 8.43 -9.08
CA LYS A 3 0.04 8.15 -8.99
C LYS A 3 0.52 8.59 -7.61
N THR A 4 0.81 7.65 -6.73
CA THR A 4 1.43 7.94 -5.44
C THR A 4 2.82 8.51 -5.73
N THR A 5 3.06 9.77 -5.38
CA THR A 5 4.38 10.40 -5.54
C THR A 5 5.34 9.84 -4.50
N ALA A 6 6.64 9.70 -4.83
CA ALA A 6 7.66 9.22 -3.91
C ALA A 6 7.67 10.01 -2.58
N THR A 7 7.45 11.32 -2.64
CA THR A 7 7.28 12.19 -1.46
C THR A 7 6.16 11.73 -0.54
N LYS A 8 5.02 11.29 -1.10
CA LYS A 8 3.91 10.78 -0.29
C LYS A 8 4.26 9.45 0.38
N VAL A 9 4.99 8.58 -0.31
CA VAL A 9 5.46 7.30 0.27
C VAL A 9 6.41 7.57 1.42
N PHE A 10 7.34 8.51 1.26
CA PHE A 10 8.27 8.92 2.30
C PHE A 10 7.56 9.52 3.52
N LEU A 11 6.62 10.45 3.32
CA LEU A 11 5.84 11.05 4.42
C LEU A 11 5.01 10.02 5.18
N LEU A 12 4.38 9.07 4.47
CA LEU A 12 3.63 7.99 5.11
C LEU A 12 4.55 7.07 5.91
N TRP A 13 5.74 6.77 5.40
CA TRP A 13 6.72 5.95 6.13
C TRP A 13 7.24 6.65 7.38
N LEU A 14 7.53 7.96 7.31
CA LEU A 14 7.90 8.74 8.49
C LEU A 14 6.80 8.72 9.55
N LEU A 15 5.53 8.82 9.13
CA LEU A 15 4.39 8.70 10.03
C LEU A 15 4.29 7.30 10.65
N GLU A 16 4.44 6.23 9.83
CA GLU A 16 4.44 4.84 10.30
C GLU A 16 5.52 4.62 11.37
N ILE A 17 6.73 5.15 11.16
CA ILE A 17 7.83 5.09 12.14
C ILE A 17 7.52 5.92 13.38
N ALA A 18 7.05 7.16 13.22
CA ALA A 18 6.72 8.02 14.35
C ALA A 18 5.66 7.38 15.25
N VAL A 19 4.61 6.81 14.65
CA VAL A 19 3.59 6.06 15.37
C VAL A 19 4.19 4.86 16.09
N LEU A 20 5.08 4.10 15.44
CA LEU A 20 5.75 2.96 16.06
C LEU A 20 6.52 3.35 17.32
N PHE A 21 7.39 4.36 17.24
CA PHE A 21 8.14 4.85 18.40
C PHE A 21 7.23 5.43 19.48
N PHE A 22 6.21 6.18 19.08
CA PHE A 22 5.23 6.74 20.02
C PHE A 22 4.46 5.65 20.76
N SER A 23 3.97 4.63 20.05
CA SER A 23 3.30 3.47 20.67
C SER A 23 4.21 2.74 21.66
N LEU A 24 5.49 2.56 21.32
CA LEU A 24 6.45 1.93 22.21
C LEU A 24 6.76 2.77 23.45
N LEU A 25 6.86 4.09 23.28
CA LEU A 25 7.03 5.01 24.40
C LEU A 25 5.83 4.90 25.36
N VAL A 26 4.61 4.91 24.83
CA VAL A 26 3.39 4.74 25.63
C VAL A 26 3.40 3.37 26.34
N LEU A 27 3.71 2.28 25.65
CA LEU A 27 3.79 0.94 26.24
C LEU A 27 4.81 0.87 27.39
N ASN A 28 5.98 1.50 27.22
CA ASN A 28 7.01 1.56 28.26
C ASN A 28 6.55 2.37 29.49
N ILE A 29 5.81 3.46 29.30
CA ILE A 29 5.22 4.22 30.41
C ILE A 29 4.16 3.37 31.13
N VAL A 30 3.24 2.77 30.37
CA VAL A 30 2.17 1.92 30.93
C VAL A 30 2.76 0.76 31.74
N LYS A 31 3.89 0.19 31.31
CA LYS A 31 4.60 -0.87 32.03
C LYS A 31 5.00 -0.48 33.46
N ILE A 32 5.23 0.80 33.74
CA ILE A 32 5.56 1.29 35.09
C ILE A 32 4.33 1.20 36.02
N TYR A 33 3.13 1.40 35.47
CA TYR A 33 1.88 1.43 36.22
C TYR A 33 1.17 0.08 36.29
N VAL A 34 1.40 -0.79 35.30
CA VAL A 34 0.76 -2.10 35.20
C VAL A 34 1.72 -3.20 35.67
N SER A 35 1.52 -3.65 36.92
CA SER A 35 2.25 -4.78 37.52
C SER A 35 1.74 -6.12 37.01
N ASN A 36 1.87 -6.38 35.71
CA ASN A 36 1.50 -7.65 35.09
C ASN A 36 2.70 -8.21 34.30
N ASP A 37 3.13 -9.41 34.67
CA ASP A 37 4.32 -10.04 34.07
C ASP A 37 4.16 -10.31 32.58
N ILE A 38 2.97 -10.75 32.16
CA ILE A 38 2.66 -11.02 30.74
C ILE A 38 2.80 -9.74 29.93
N PHE A 39 2.23 -8.63 30.42
CA PHE A 39 2.35 -7.32 29.79
C PHE A 39 3.82 -6.86 29.74
N SER A 40 4.55 -6.98 30.84
CA SER A 40 5.96 -6.61 30.92
C SER A 40 6.84 -7.40 29.93
N GLN A 41 6.56 -8.70 29.77
CA GLN A 41 7.26 -9.57 28.81
C GLN A 41 6.92 -9.20 27.37
N ALA A 42 5.65 -8.90 27.05
CA ALA A 42 5.25 -8.43 25.73
C ALA A 42 5.96 -7.13 25.36
N VAL A 43 5.96 -6.13 26.26
CA VAL A 43 6.67 -4.86 26.05
C VAL A 43 8.19 -5.09 25.92
N SER A 44 8.75 -6.02 26.70
CA SER A 44 10.17 -6.41 26.60
C SER A 44 10.51 -7.02 25.23
N LEU A 45 9.63 -7.87 24.67
CA LEU A 45 9.81 -8.44 23.34
C LEU A 45 9.97 -7.34 22.29
N PHE A 46 9.12 -6.33 22.31
CA PHE A 46 9.25 -5.23 21.34
C PHE A 46 10.54 -4.43 21.55
N ASN A 47 10.88 -4.07 22.80
CA ASN A 47 12.11 -3.32 23.11
C ASN A 47 13.39 -4.07 22.71
N ASN A 48 13.45 -5.37 22.96
CA ASN A 48 14.60 -6.21 22.62
C ASN A 48 14.74 -6.44 21.11
N ASN A 49 13.66 -6.24 20.35
CA ASN A 49 13.62 -6.45 18.91
C ASN A 49 13.45 -5.15 18.12
N LEU A 50 13.65 -3.98 18.74
CA LEU A 50 13.51 -2.69 18.05
C LEU A 50 14.39 -2.60 16.81
N GLY A 51 15.63 -3.08 16.89
CA GLY A 51 16.53 -3.12 15.74
C GLY A 51 15.95 -3.91 14.56
N LEU A 52 15.36 -5.08 14.83
CA LEU A 52 14.72 -5.91 13.80
C LEU A 52 13.48 -5.22 13.23
N ILE A 53 12.64 -4.63 14.07
CA ILE A 53 11.43 -3.91 13.66
C ILE A 53 11.78 -2.71 12.77
N VAL A 54 12.78 -1.91 13.16
CA VAL A 54 13.28 -0.78 12.36
C VAL A 54 13.85 -1.29 11.03
N LEU A 55 14.63 -2.37 11.06
CA LEU A 55 15.17 -2.98 9.84
C LEU A 55 14.05 -3.44 8.89
N ILE A 56 13.02 -4.12 9.39
CA ILE A 56 11.84 -4.52 8.60
C ILE A 56 11.21 -3.29 7.96
N SER A 57 10.96 -2.23 8.74
CA SER A 57 10.36 -1.00 8.26
C SER A 57 11.20 -0.36 7.13
N VAL A 58 12.51 -0.27 7.31
CA VAL A 58 13.43 0.30 6.30
C VAL A 58 13.44 -0.55 5.02
N VAL A 59 13.58 -1.87 5.13
CA VAL A 59 13.61 -2.77 3.96
C VAL A 59 12.29 -2.68 3.19
N LEU A 60 11.15 -2.77 3.87
CA LEU A 60 9.84 -2.66 3.23
C LEU A 60 9.59 -1.25 2.64
N PHE A 61 10.13 -0.20 3.27
CA PHE A 61 10.11 1.15 2.71
C PHE A 61 10.86 1.24 1.39
N PHE A 62 12.07 0.69 1.30
CA PHE A 62 12.81 0.65 0.05
C PHE A 62 12.03 -0.11 -1.02
N GLY A 63 11.43 -1.25 -0.69
CA GLY A 63 10.52 -1.95 -1.60
C GLY A 63 9.41 -1.03 -2.10
N LYS A 64 8.65 -0.42 -1.20
CA LYS A 64 7.57 0.53 -1.52
C LYS A 64 8.07 1.71 -2.37
N LEU A 65 9.27 2.21 -2.13
CA LEU A 65 9.90 3.28 -2.91
C LEU A 65 10.16 2.80 -4.35
N PHE A 66 10.77 1.63 -4.52
CA PHE A 66 11.00 1.01 -5.83
C PHE A 66 9.70 0.73 -6.60
N SER A 67 8.60 0.42 -5.89
CA SER A 67 7.29 0.20 -6.50
C SER A 67 6.71 1.43 -7.22
N VAL A 68 7.09 2.64 -6.79
CA VAL A 68 6.59 3.91 -7.36
C VAL A 68 7.20 4.20 -8.73
N PHE A 69 8.41 3.71 -8.97
CA PHE A 69 9.08 3.93 -10.24
C PHE A 69 8.42 3.14 -11.36
N ARG A 70 8.63 3.59 -12.60
CA ARG A 70 8.20 2.86 -13.78
C ARG A 70 9.21 1.78 -14.12
N PHE A 71 8.74 0.74 -14.80
CA PHE A 71 9.61 -0.22 -15.44
C PHE A 71 10.68 0.49 -16.31
N PRO A 72 11.97 0.13 -16.20
CA PRO A 72 12.52 -1.07 -15.52
C PRO A 72 12.92 -0.87 -14.05
N PHE A 73 12.81 0.34 -13.50
CA PHE A 73 13.30 0.65 -12.15
C PHE A 73 12.48 0.04 -11.01
N ASN A 74 11.31 -0.54 -11.29
CA ASN A 74 10.50 -1.28 -10.31
C ASN A 74 10.79 -2.78 -10.27
N ILE A 75 11.77 -3.29 -11.02
CA ILE A 75 12.20 -4.70 -10.98
C ILE A 75 12.78 -5.11 -9.61
N PRO A 76 13.51 -4.26 -8.86
CA PRO A 76 14.01 -4.62 -7.53
C PRO A 76 12.93 -4.74 -6.45
N TYR A 77 11.76 -4.12 -6.67
CA TYR A 77 10.69 -4.05 -5.66
C TYR A 77 10.25 -5.43 -5.12
N PRO A 78 9.92 -6.43 -5.97
CA PRO A 78 9.51 -7.76 -5.49
C PRO A 78 10.58 -8.43 -4.64
N LEU A 79 11.85 -8.32 -5.03
CA LEU A 79 12.97 -8.92 -4.31
C LEU A 79 13.14 -8.30 -2.92
N ILE A 80 13.16 -6.97 -2.84
CA ILE A 80 13.30 -6.25 -1.58
C ILE A 80 12.12 -6.55 -0.64
N ASN A 81 10.90 -6.59 -1.18
CA ASN A 81 9.71 -6.95 -0.39
C ASN A 81 9.74 -8.40 0.11
N ALA A 82 10.26 -9.34 -0.69
CA ALA A 82 10.40 -10.74 -0.28
C ALA A 82 11.40 -10.87 0.88
N VAL A 83 12.53 -10.17 0.82
CA VAL A 83 13.50 -10.11 1.94
C VAL A 83 12.86 -9.48 3.19
N GLY A 84 12.16 -8.35 3.04
CA GLY A 84 11.45 -7.72 4.16
C GLY A 84 10.38 -8.62 4.77
N SER A 85 9.71 -9.43 3.94
CA SER A 85 8.71 -10.40 4.38
C SER A 85 9.33 -11.55 5.17
N ILE A 86 10.53 -12.03 4.81
CA ILE A 86 11.27 -13.01 5.63
C ILE A 86 11.53 -12.43 7.03
N PHE A 87 12.03 -11.20 7.12
CA PHE A 87 12.26 -10.57 8.44
C PHE A 87 10.96 -10.41 9.24
N LEU A 88 9.85 -10.13 8.57
CA LEU A 88 8.54 -10.06 9.21
C LEU A 88 8.11 -11.43 9.76
N ILE A 89 8.29 -12.52 9.01
CA ILE A 89 8.04 -13.88 9.51
C ILE A 89 8.96 -14.20 10.69
N ALA A 90 10.24 -13.82 10.62
CA ALA A 90 11.19 -14.01 11.73
C ALA A 90 10.72 -13.30 13.00
N PHE A 91 10.19 -12.08 12.87
CA PHE A 91 9.59 -11.37 14.01
C PHE A 91 8.31 -12.03 14.52
N LEU A 92 7.46 -12.56 13.62
CA LEU A 92 6.28 -13.33 14.03
C LEU A 92 6.65 -14.58 14.83
N PHE A 93 7.72 -15.29 14.46
CA PHE A 93 8.19 -16.42 15.27
C PHE A 93 8.62 -15.99 16.67
N LYS A 94 9.27 -14.82 16.84
CA LYS A 94 9.58 -14.31 18.18
C LYS A 94 8.33 -14.07 19.01
N ILE A 95 7.25 -13.57 18.40
CA ILE A 95 5.95 -13.44 19.07
C ILE A 95 5.40 -14.82 19.44
N SER A 96 5.48 -15.80 18.54
CA SER A 96 5.02 -17.16 18.82
C SER A 96 5.79 -17.83 19.96
N THR A 97 7.11 -17.65 20.03
CA THR A 97 7.94 -18.14 21.15
C THR A 97 7.56 -17.48 22.47
N LEU A 98 7.22 -16.18 22.46
CA LEU A 98 6.68 -15.54 23.66
C LEU A 98 5.36 -16.20 24.09
N VAL A 99 4.45 -16.48 23.15
CA VAL A 99 3.18 -17.14 23.46
C VAL A 99 3.40 -18.54 24.04
N GLU A 100 4.31 -19.35 23.48
CA GLU A 100 4.69 -20.66 24.04
C GLU A 100 5.18 -20.55 25.48
N GLY A 101 6.09 -19.60 25.74
CA GLY A 101 6.60 -19.37 27.10
C GLY A 101 5.53 -18.93 28.10
N LEU A 102 4.47 -18.26 27.64
CA LEU A 102 3.37 -17.83 28.50
C LEU A 102 2.39 -18.96 28.84
N VAL A 103 2.21 -19.93 27.95
CA VAL A 103 1.29 -21.05 28.17
C VAL A 103 1.96 -22.31 28.71
N ASN A 104 3.30 -22.32 28.85
CA ASN A 104 4.11 -23.48 29.22
C ASN A 104 3.82 -24.73 28.34
N LEU A 105 3.62 -24.50 27.05
CA LEU A 105 3.39 -25.55 26.07
C LEU A 105 4.46 -25.45 24.98
N ASP A 106 5.15 -26.56 24.74
CA ASP A 106 6.04 -26.71 23.59
C ASP A 106 5.17 -27.11 22.39
N PHE A 107 4.52 -26.12 21.75
CA PHE A 107 3.59 -26.40 20.65
C PHE A 107 4.32 -26.91 19.42
N PHE A 108 5.40 -26.24 18.97
CA PHE A 108 6.06 -26.60 17.72
C PHE A 108 7.56 -26.25 17.70
N PRO A 109 8.40 -27.08 17.06
CA PRO A 109 9.78 -26.71 16.77
C PRO A 109 9.81 -25.61 15.68
N PHE A 110 9.72 -24.34 16.09
CA PHE A 110 9.71 -23.20 15.18
C PHE A 110 10.92 -23.12 14.26
N ASP A 111 12.06 -23.69 14.65
CA ASP A 111 13.25 -23.77 13.80
C ASP A 111 13.02 -24.62 12.54
N ILE A 112 12.34 -25.76 12.70
CA ILE A 112 11.98 -26.64 11.57
C ILE A 112 10.93 -25.95 10.72
N LEU A 113 9.93 -25.31 11.34
CA LEU A 113 8.92 -24.58 10.60
C LEU A 113 9.52 -23.41 9.82
N ALA A 114 10.48 -22.69 10.41
CA ALA A 114 11.18 -21.58 9.78
C ALA A 114 11.95 -22.02 8.52
N LEU A 115 12.58 -23.22 8.57
CA LEU A 115 13.30 -23.80 7.44
C LEU A 115 12.40 -23.94 6.19
N PHE A 116 11.12 -24.29 6.37
CA PHE A 116 10.16 -24.39 5.27
C PHE A 116 9.44 -23.08 4.97
N LEU A 117 9.10 -22.31 6.00
CA LEU A 117 8.25 -21.14 5.86
C LEU A 117 9.00 -19.95 5.23
N TYR A 118 10.28 -19.75 5.57
CA TYR A 118 11.09 -18.67 4.98
C TYR A 118 11.21 -18.78 3.45
N PRO A 119 11.66 -19.90 2.86
CA PRO A 119 11.75 -20.02 1.40
C PRO A 119 10.35 -19.98 0.75
N LEU A 120 9.34 -20.57 1.39
CA LEU A 120 7.97 -20.56 0.87
C LEU A 120 7.42 -19.13 0.75
N VAL A 121 7.50 -18.35 1.82
CA VAL A 121 7.05 -16.95 1.84
C VAL A 121 7.85 -16.12 0.84
N PHE A 122 9.17 -16.32 0.78
CA PHE A 122 10.03 -15.63 -0.18
C PHE A 122 9.57 -15.87 -1.63
N VAL A 123 9.36 -17.13 -2.01
CA VAL A 123 8.91 -17.50 -3.37
C VAL A 123 7.52 -16.94 -3.66
N ILE A 124 6.57 -17.05 -2.73
CA ILE A 124 5.21 -16.51 -2.92
C ILE A 124 5.25 -15.00 -3.13
N VAL A 125 5.97 -14.26 -2.29
CA VAL A 125 6.07 -12.79 -2.38
C VAL A 125 6.77 -12.38 -3.68
N LEU A 126 7.82 -13.09 -4.10
CA LEU A 126 8.49 -12.86 -5.38
C LEU A 126 7.53 -13.04 -6.57
N ILE A 127 6.80 -14.16 -6.63
CA ILE A 127 5.89 -14.47 -7.73
C ILE A 127 4.80 -13.39 -7.81
N VAL A 128 4.15 -13.09 -6.68
CA VAL A 128 3.09 -12.08 -6.63
C VAL A 128 3.61 -10.71 -7.04
N GLY A 129 4.77 -10.31 -6.54
CA GLY A 129 5.39 -9.02 -6.86
C GLY A 129 5.78 -8.90 -8.33
N TYR A 130 6.41 -9.92 -8.93
CA TYR A 130 6.76 -9.88 -10.34
C TYR A 130 5.53 -9.90 -11.26
N VAL A 131 4.51 -10.68 -10.92
CA VAL A 131 3.23 -10.67 -11.64
C VAL A 131 2.63 -9.25 -11.67
N ASP A 132 2.70 -8.51 -10.55
CA ASP A 132 2.22 -7.12 -10.50
C ASP A 132 3.04 -6.16 -11.37
N VAL A 133 4.38 -6.28 -11.32
CA VAL A 133 5.29 -5.50 -12.17
C VAL A 133 4.95 -5.69 -13.66
N PHE A 134 4.78 -6.93 -14.11
CA PHE A 134 4.46 -7.26 -15.51
C PHE A 134 3.01 -6.93 -15.93
N LYS A 135 2.04 -6.94 -15.00
CA LYS A 135 0.68 -6.44 -15.30
C LYS A 135 0.70 -4.94 -15.55
N THR A 136 1.56 -4.21 -14.85
CA THR A 136 1.64 -2.75 -14.92
C THR A 136 2.27 -2.27 -16.24
N THR A 137 3.17 -3.05 -16.83
CA THR A 137 3.75 -2.76 -18.17
C THR A 137 2.75 -2.97 -19.31
N LYS A 138 1.76 -3.86 -19.16
CA LYS A 138 0.76 -4.17 -20.20
C LYS A 138 -0.41 -3.17 -20.33
N LYS A 139 -0.47 -2.09 -19.54
CA LYS A 139 -1.56 -1.10 -19.67
C LYS A 139 -1.51 -0.43 -21.06
N PRO A 140 -2.50 -0.64 -21.94
CA PRO A 140 -2.48 -0.02 -23.26
C PRO A 140 -2.76 1.48 -23.11
N ILE A 141 -1.75 2.29 -23.45
CA ILE A 141 -1.83 3.76 -23.59
C ILE A 141 -3.03 4.19 -24.47
N LYS A 142 -3.59 3.28 -25.28
CA LYS A 142 -4.74 3.47 -26.18
C LYS A 142 -6.11 3.69 -25.50
N LYS A 143 -6.39 3.12 -24.31
CA LYS A 143 -7.75 3.20 -23.72
C LYS A 143 -8.06 4.59 -23.13
N GLU A 144 -7.08 5.27 -22.55
CA GLU A 144 -7.30 6.58 -21.94
C GLU A 144 -7.47 7.70 -22.99
N LYS A 145 -6.76 7.62 -24.12
CA LYS A 145 -6.97 8.53 -25.27
C LYS A 145 -8.35 8.34 -25.91
N LYS A 146 -8.84 7.10 -26.07
CA LYS A 146 -10.17 6.83 -26.64
C LYS A 146 -11.31 7.30 -25.73
N VAL A 147 -11.19 7.15 -24.41
CA VAL A 147 -12.21 7.62 -23.46
C VAL A 147 -12.25 9.16 -23.41
N LYS A 148 -11.10 9.84 -23.40
CA LYS A 148 -11.04 11.31 -23.44
C LYS A 148 -11.54 11.86 -24.80
N ALA A 149 -11.25 11.17 -25.91
CA ALA A 149 -11.76 11.56 -27.24
C ALA A 149 -13.29 11.40 -27.34
N LYS A 150 -13.85 10.28 -26.86
CA LYS A 150 -15.30 10.03 -26.88
C LYS A 150 -16.07 11.02 -25.99
N LYS A 151 -15.51 11.39 -24.83
CA LYS A 151 -16.10 12.39 -23.93
C LYS A 151 -16.07 13.80 -24.54
N LYS A 152 -14.98 14.18 -25.23
CA LYS A 152 -14.90 15.45 -25.98
C LYS A 152 -15.86 15.50 -27.16
N ALA A 153 -16.08 14.38 -27.86
CA ALA A 153 -17.06 14.30 -28.95
C ALA A 153 -18.49 14.52 -28.42
N GLY A 154 -18.88 13.83 -27.34
CA GLY A 154 -20.22 14.00 -26.74
C GLY A 154 -20.51 15.41 -26.23
N TRP A 155 -19.51 16.11 -25.68
CA TRP A 155 -19.67 17.52 -25.26
C TRP A 155 -19.91 18.46 -26.45
N LYS A 156 -19.19 18.25 -27.56
CA LYS A 156 -19.39 19.04 -28.78
C LYS A 156 -20.77 18.80 -29.40
N ASP A 157 -21.24 17.56 -29.39
CA ASP A 157 -22.58 17.22 -29.91
C ASP A 157 -23.70 17.83 -29.05
N GLY A 158 -23.53 17.87 -27.72
CA GLY A 158 -24.46 18.52 -26.80
C GLY A 158 -24.56 20.03 -27.04
N LEU A 159 -23.42 20.70 -27.23
CA LEU A 159 -23.38 22.14 -27.54
C LEU A 159 -24.04 22.47 -28.89
N ARG A 160 -23.87 21.59 -29.89
CA ARG A 160 -24.48 21.78 -31.22
C ARG A 160 -26.01 21.72 -31.14
N LYS A 161 -26.55 20.69 -30.46
CA LYS A 161 -28.00 20.55 -30.25
C LYS A 161 -28.60 21.72 -29.47
N ALA A 162 -27.89 22.25 -28.47
CA ALA A 162 -28.33 23.41 -27.72
C ALA A 162 -28.40 24.66 -28.61
N ARG A 163 -27.36 24.91 -29.42
CA ARG A 163 -27.34 26.01 -30.39
C ARG A 163 -28.49 25.92 -31.39
N ASP A 164 -28.75 24.73 -31.92
CA ASP A 164 -29.81 24.52 -32.91
C ASP A 164 -31.20 24.79 -32.32
N LYS A 165 -31.45 24.40 -31.05
CA LYS A 165 -32.68 24.75 -30.33
C LYS A 165 -32.83 26.25 -30.12
N VAL A 166 -31.76 26.94 -29.74
CA VAL A 166 -31.78 28.40 -29.55
C VAL A 166 -32.10 29.10 -30.86
N ASN A 167 -31.47 28.70 -31.96
CA ASN A 167 -31.72 29.30 -33.27
C ASN A 167 -33.17 29.10 -33.73
N ASN A 168 -33.72 27.89 -33.56
CA ASN A 168 -35.13 27.64 -33.87
C ASN A 168 -36.08 28.47 -33.00
N PHE A 169 -35.78 28.60 -31.71
CA PHE A 169 -36.58 29.42 -30.80
C PHE A 169 -36.55 30.91 -31.19
N MET A 170 -35.37 31.45 -31.53
CA MET A 170 -35.24 32.83 -31.99
C MET A 170 -36.01 33.07 -33.31
N ASN A 171 -35.99 32.11 -34.23
CA ASN A 171 -36.76 32.19 -35.47
C ASN A 171 -38.28 32.15 -35.23
N MET A 172 -38.74 31.39 -34.23
CA MET A 172 -40.15 31.39 -33.82
C MET A 172 -40.55 32.74 -33.21
N LEU A 173 -39.73 33.31 -32.33
CA LEU A 173 -39.98 34.63 -31.74
C LEU A 173 -40.03 35.72 -32.81
N ASN A 174 -39.07 35.73 -33.75
CA ASN A 174 -39.04 36.74 -34.80
C ASN A 174 -40.30 36.66 -35.70
N LYS A 175 -40.75 35.43 -36.03
CA LYS A 175 -42.01 35.22 -36.75
C LYS A 175 -43.24 35.63 -35.95
N ALA A 176 -43.24 35.47 -34.63
CA ALA A 176 -44.36 35.88 -33.77
C ALA A 176 -44.44 37.41 -33.61
N ILE A 177 -43.29 38.10 -33.62
CA ILE A 177 -43.20 39.55 -33.47
C ILE A 177 -43.55 40.29 -34.78
N TYR A 178 -43.15 39.76 -35.95
CA TYR A 178 -43.38 40.39 -37.26
C TYR A 178 -44.71 40.01 -37.96
N LYS A 179 -45.58 39.22 -37.31
CA LYS A 179 -46.88 38.79 -37.88
C LYS A 179 -48.08 39.52 -37.25
N ARG A 180 -47.84 40.70 -36.67
CA ARG A 180 -48.85 41.74 -36.38
C ARG A 180 -48.64 42.89 -37.34
#